data_AF-A0A0C3SBR1-F1
#
_entry.id   AF-A0A0C3SBR1-F1
#
_cell.length_a   1.000
_cell.length_b   1.000
_cell.length_c   1.000
_cell.angle_alpha   90.00
_cell.angle_beta   90.00
_cell.angle_gamma   90.00
#
_symmetry.space_group_name_H-M   'P 1'
#
loop_
_entity.id
_entity.type
_entity.pdbx_description
1 polymer ?
#
loop_
_entity_poly.entity_id
_entity_poly.type
_entity_poly.pdbx_seq_one_letter_code
_entity_poly.pdbx_strand_id
1 'polypeptide(L)'
;MHQLRCLDVIRDQLTRPKVDRDVHLTNHCMNYLRQIIMCHGDTHLDPILYTSDTKTVEDHPVRRCLDWRAVYDRVFRPQDGSV
;
A
#
# COMPACT_ATOMS: atom_id res chain seq x y z
N MET A 1 -2.13 -23.50 -0.21
CA MET A 1 -1.94 -22.09 -0.59
C MET A 1 -3.03 -21.70 -1.56
N HIS A 2 -3.91 -20.77 -1.18
CA HIS A 2 -5.19 -20.49 -1.87
C HIS A 2 -5.37 -19.01 -2.28
N GLN A 3 -4.39 -18.15 -2.00
CA GLN A 3 -4.54 -16.69 -2.08
C GLN A 3 -4.65 -16.17 -3.52
N LEU A 4 -3.99 -16.82 -4.50
CA LEU A 4 -4.04 -16.44 -5.92
C LEU A 4 -5.31 -16.92 -6.64
N ARG A 5 -6.08 -17.84 -6.07
CA ARG A 5 -7.32 -18.38 -6.68
C ARG A 5 -8.34 -17.28 -6.98
N CYS A 6 -8.34 -16.20 -6.20
CA CYS A 6 -9.21 -15.05 -6.44
C CYS A 6 -8.90 -14.34 -7.77
N LEU A 7 -7.65 -14.37 -8.23
CA LEU A 7 -7.28 -13.79 -9.53
C LEU A 7 -7.84 -14.62 -10.69
N ASP A 8 -7.79 -15.94 -10.57
CA ASP A 8 -8.36 -16.84 -11.59
C ASP A 8 -9.88 -16.67 -11.69
N VAL A 9 -10.56 -16.54 -10.54
CA VAL A 9 -12.00 -16.24 -10.48
C VAL A 9 -12.29 -14.92 -11.17
N ILE A 10 -11.61 -13.83 -10.83
CA ILE A 10 -11.88 -12.53 -11.45
C ILE A 10 -11.62 -12.57 -12.96
N ARG A 11 -10.54 -13.23 -13.39
CA ARG A 11 -10.21 -13.38 -14.81
C ARG A 11 -11.30 -14.14 -15.57
N ASP A 12 -11.76 -15.26 -15.05
CA ASP A 12 -12.87 -16.04 -15.62
C ASP A 12 -14.15 -15.18 -15.71
N GLN A 13 -14.52 -14.49 -14.62
CA GLN A 13 -15.74 -13.69 -14.55
C GLN A 13 -15.74 -12.48 -15.50
N LEU A 14 -14.57 -11.91 -15.80
CA LEU A 14 -14.43 -10.84 -16.80
C LEU A 14 -14.69 -11.33 -18.24
N THR A 15 -14.38 -12.59 -18.56
CA THR A 15 -14.62 -13.16 -19.89
C THR A 15 -16.07 -13.57 -20.14
N ARG A 16 -16.87 -13.69 -19.07
CA ARG A 16 -18.27 -14.09 -19.16
C ARG A 16 -19.21 -12.92 -19.51
N PRO A 17 -20.30 -13.18 -20.25
CA PRO A 17 -21.40 -12.23 -20.42
C PRO A 17 -21.94 -11.78 -19.06
N LYS A 18 -22.37 -10.52 -18.93
CA LYS A 18 -22.80 -9.94 -17.63
C LYS A 18 -23.89 -10.75 -16.94
N VAL A 19 -24.80 -11.36 -17.71
CA VAL A 19 -25.91 -12.19 -17.21
C VAL A 19 -25.45 -13.49 -16.55
N ASP A 20 -24.28 -14.02 -16.92
CA ASP A 20 -23.75 -15.31 -16.46
C ASP A 20 -22.67 -15.16 -15.38
N ARG A 21 -22.46 -13.93 -14.91
CA ARG A 21 -21.44 -13.64 -13.88
C ARG A 21 -21.96 -13.97 -12.50
N ASP A 22 -21.14 -14.67 -11.73
CA ASP A 22 -21.33 -14.84 -10.30
C ASP A 22 -20.87 -13.57 -9.57
N VAL A 23 -21.83 -12.67 -9.34
CA VAL A 23 -21.58 -11.40 -8.67
C VAL A 23 -21.16 -11.60 -7.21
N HIS A 24 -21.70 -12.61 -6.53
CA HIS A 24 -21.41 -12.84 -5.12
C HIS A 24 -19.96 -13.29 -4.91
N LEU A 25 -19.55 -14.32 -5.66
CA LEU A 25 -18.18 -14.81 -5.62
C LEU A 25 -17.18 -13.75 -6.10
N THR A 26 -17.50 -13.02 -7.18
CA THR A 26 -16.65 -11.94 -7.69
C THR A 26 -16.46 -10.85 -6.63
N ASN A 27 -17.53 -10.42 -5.95
CA ASN A 27 -17.43 -9.41 -4.89
C ASN A 27 -16.59 -9.89 -3.70
N HIS A 28 -16.71 -11.17 -3.31
CA HIS A 28 -15.86 -11.76 -2.29
C HIS A 28 -14.38 -11.67 -2.68
N CYS A 29 -14.03 -12.10 -3.89
CA CYS A 29 -12.66 -12.08 -4.39
C CYS A 29 -12.11 -10.65 -4.52
N MET A 30 -12.92 -9.68 -4.97
CA MET A 30 -12.53 -8.27 -5.06
C MET A 30 -12.28 -7.66 -3.68
N ASN A 31 -13.14 -7.95 -2.70
CA ASN A 31 -12.93 -7.50 -1.33
C ASN A 31 -11.68 -8.11 -0.69
N TYR A 32 -11.42 -9.39 -0.96
CA TYR A 32 -10.21 -10.06 -0.50
C TYR A 32 -8.94 -9.45 -1.10
N LEU A 33 -8.91 -9.19 -2.41
CA LEU A 33 -7.80 -8.49 -3.05
C LEU A 33 -7.58 -7.09 -2.48
N ARG A 34 -8.68 -6.35 -2.24
CA ARG A 34 -8.60 -5.04 -1.58
C ARG A 34 -7.93 -5.14 -0.21
N GLN A 35 -8.33 -6.13 0.61
CA GLN A 35 -7.75 -6.35 1.93
C GLN A 35 -6.24 -6.64 1.83
N ILE A 36 -5.83 -7.52 0.92
CA ILE A 36 -4.41 -7.85 0.72
C ILE A 36 -3.62 -6.61 0.29
N ILE A 37 -4.11 -5.87 -0.71
CA ILE A 37 -3.42 -4.67 -1.21
C ILE A 37 -3.27 -3.62 -0.12
N MET A 38 -4.26 -3.45 0.76
CA MET A 38 -4.15 -2.51 1.87
C MET A 38 -3.24 -3.03 2.98
N CYS A 39 -3.28 -4.32 3.29
CA CYS A 39 -2.47 -4.92 4.37
C CYS A 39 -0.99 -5.04 4.00
N HIS A 40 -0.69 -5.26 2.73
CA HIS A 40 0.67 -5.30 2.18
C HIS A 40 1.04 -4.01 1.44
N GLY A 41 0.15 -3.02 1.47
CA GLY A 41 0.37 -1.71 0.90
C GLY A 41 1.52 -1.06 1.62
N ASP A 42 2.53 -0.65 0.86
CA ASP A 42 3.66 0.04 1.42
C ASP A 42 3.23 1.42 1.93
N THR A 43 3.49 1.68 3.20
CA THR A 43 3.17 2.95 3.86
C THR A 43 4.32 3.94 3.80
N HIS A 44 5.45 3.60 3.16
CA HIS A 44 6.51 4.56 2.95
C HIS A 44 6.10 5.62 1.93
N LEU A 45 6.38 6.87 2.29
CA LEU A 45 6.34 7.99 1.35
C LEU A 45 7.57 7.89 0.45
N ASP A 46 7.37 7.98 -0.86
CA ASP A 46 8.49 8.10 -1.79
C ASP A 46 9.19 9.45 -1.57
N PRO A 47 10.53 9.47 -1.53
CA PRO A 47 11.27 10.67 -1.24
C PRO A 47 11.13 11.68 -2.37
N ILE A 48 10.75 12.91 -2.02
CA ILE A 48 10.75 14.05 -2.95
C ILE A 48 12.19 14.56 -3.02
N LEU A 49 12.81 14.48 -4.19
CA LEU A 49 14.22 14.83 -4.37
C LEU A 49 14.42 16.34 -4.52
N TYR A 50 13.59 17.04 -5.32
CA TYR A 50 13.69 18.50 -5.55
C TYR A 50 12.33 19.10 -5.94
N THR A 51 12.04 20.34 -5.53
CA THR A 51 10.79 21.05 -5.84
C THR A 51 10.78 21.73 -7.22
N SER A 52 11.90 21.75 -7.94
CA SER A 52 12.08 22.59 -9.14
C SER A 52 12.39 21.85 -10.43
N ASP A 53 12.15 20.55 -10.55
CA ASP A 53 12.41 19.86 -11.82
C ASP A 53 11.44 18.71 -12.15
N THR A 54 11.38 18.38 -13.44
CA THR A 54 10.44 17.44 -14.10
C THR A 54 10.46 15.99 -13.60
N LYS A 55 11.29 15.68 -12.59
CA LYS A 55 11.34 14.42 -11.84
C LYS A 55 11.39 14.70 -10.34
N THR A 56 10.22 14.95 -9.77
CA THR A 56 10.04 15.34 -8.37
C THR A 56 10.17 14.16 -7.40
N VAL A 57 10.00 12.93 -7.89
CA VAL A 57 9.97 11.68 -7.11
C VAL A 57 11.04 10.72 -7.61
N GLU A 58 11.73 10.04 -6.69
CA GLU A 58 12.68 8.97 -7.03
C GLU A 58 11.92 7.72 -7.49
N ASP A 59 12.17 7.24 -8.72
CA ASP A 59 11.45 6.09 -9.30
C ASP A 59 11.79 4.75 -8.60
N HIS A 60 12.99 4.66 -7.98
CA HIS A 60 13.52 3.43 -7.36
C HIS A 60 14.23 3.71 -6.02
N PRO A 61 13.52 4.22 -5.00
CA PRO A 61 14.15 4.59 -3.74
C PRO A 61 14.69 3.35 -3.01
N VAL A 62 15.95 3.41 -2.59
CA VAL A 62 16.56 2.33 -1.79
C VAL A 62 15.86 2.27 -0.44
N ARG A 63 15.11 1.19 -0.20
CA ARG A 63 14.40 0.96 1.06
C ARG A 63 15.39 0.52 2.14
N ARG A 64 15.67 1.41 3.09
CA ARG A 64 16.45 1.12 4.29
C ARG A 64 15.59 1.31 5.53
N CYS A 65 15.61 0.34 6.42
CA CYS A 65 15.03 0.52 7.75
C CYS A 65 15.88 1.55 8.50
N LEU A 66 15.33 2.76 8.69
CA LEU A 66 15.93 3.77 9.54
C LEU A 66 15.44 3.57 10.97
N ASP A 67 16.34 3.70 11.95
CA ASP A 67 15.95 3.72 13.35
C ASP A 67 15.37 5.08 13.70
N TRP A 68 14.03 5.17 13.66
CA TRP A 68 13.31 6.40 13.97
C TRP A 68 13.21 6.71 15.47
N ARG A 69 13.73 5.83 16.34
CA ARG A 69 13.71 6.05 17.81
C ARG A 69 14.30 7.40 18.19
N ALA A 70 15.42 7.81 17.59
CA ALA A 70 16.04 9.10 17.89
C ALA A 70 15.13 10.30 17.60
N VAL A 71 14.27 10.23 16.57
CA VAL A 71 13.30 11.29 16.24
C VAL A 71 12.16 11.29 17.24
N TYR A 72 11.61 10.12 17.55
CA TYR A 72 10.54 9.99 18.55
C TYR A 72 11.01 10.38 19.95
N ASP A 73 12.23 10.02 20.33
CA ASP A 73 12.89 10.42 21.58
C ASP A 73 13.15 11.92 21.62
N ARG A 74 13.17 12.63 20.49
CA ARG A 74 13.30 14.09 20.45
C ARG A 74 11.93 14.78 20.48
N VAL A 75 10.95 14.24 19.75
CA VAL A 75 9.59 14.79 19.64
C VAL A 75 8.77 14.54 20.90
N PHE A 76 8.84 13.33 21.45
CA PHE A 76 8.08 12.90 22.62
C PHE A 76 8.87 13.01 23.94
N ARG A 77 10.12 13.48 23.90
CA ARG A 77 10.77 13.96 25.12
C ARG A 77 9.91 15.09 25.67
N PRO A 78 9.45 14.99 26.93
CA PRO A 78 8.79 16.10 27.58
C PRO A 78 9.72 17.30 27.48
N GLN A 79 9.27 18.38 26.83
CA GLN A 79 10.01 19.63 26.91
C GLN A 79 9.81 20.14 28.32
N ASP A 80 10.79 19.86 29.17
CA ASP A 80 11.04 20.58 30.40
C ASP A 80 11.37 22.03 30.02
N GLY A 81 10.32 22.84 29.88
CA GLY A 81 10.48 24.26 29.67
C GLY A 81 11.18 24.89 30.87
N SER A 82 12.39 25.42 30.66
CA SER A 82 12.93 26.60 31.34
C SER A 82 14.42 26.81 31.02
N VAL A 83 14.73 27.84 30.24
CA VAL A 83 15.46 29.04 30.73
C VAL A 83 14.75 30.25 30.17
#